data_AF-A0A554IBR8-F1
#
_entry.id   AF-A0A554IBR8-F1
#
_cell.length_a   1.000
_cell.length_b   1.000
_cell.length_c   1.000
_cell.angle_alpha   90.00
_cell.angle_beta   90.00
_cell.angle_gamma   90.00
#
_symmetry.space_group_name_H-M   'P 1'
#
loop_
_entity.id
_entity.type
_entity.pdbx_description
1 polymer ?
#
loop_
_entity_poly.entity_id
_entity_poly.type
_entity_poly.pdbx_seq_one_letter_code
_entity_poly.pdbx_strand_id
1 'polypeptide(L)'
;MTEVASYSMISEELLTNADFEPENYLKITNPLTADLVCMRPSLIPSILQIISQNQANSPDIRIFEIANIYIPQQETDLPEEIPVLTAGQTGNKFFETKGIFEALFEDLGIKDYKFMPPTSLVKIFHPGKTAEVFVKDKPVGIFGEVNPQILRRFKISTKVIIFDLEFNSLVKHATRLKK
;
A
#
# COMPACT_ATOMS: atom_id res chain seq x y z
N MET A 1 10.54 11.02 -4.92
CA MET A 1 9.53 10.72 -3.89
C MET A 1 10.19 10.87 -2.53
N THR A 2 9.42 11.18 -1.49
CA THR A 2 9.93 11.32 -0.12
C THR A 2 9.63 10.06 0.68
N GLU A 3 10.63 9.52 1.38
CA GLU A 3 10.42 8.40 2.29
C GLU A 3 9.69 8.88 3.55
N VAL A 4 8.75 8.07 4.04
CA VAL A 4 8.04 8.28 5.30
C VAL A 4 8.12 7.02 6.15
N ALA A 5 7.94 7.17 7.47
CA ALA A 5 7.87 6.05 8.39
C ALA A 5 6.62 6.21 9.27
N SER A 6 5.73 5.22 9.24
CA SER A 6 4.54 5.18 10.08
C SER A 6 4.68 4.14 11.19
N TYR A 7 3.81 4.22 12.20
CA TYR A 7 3.76 3.19 13.25
C TYR A 7 3.19 1.88 12.68
N SER A 8 3.74 0.75 13.13
CA SER A 8 3.19 -0.59 12.83
C SER A 8 1.79 -0.80 13.42
N MET A 9 1.49 -0.08 14.50
CA MET A 9 0.19 -0.09 15.17
C MET A 9 -0.60 1.14 14.75
N ILE A 10 -1.88 0.95 14.44
CA ILE A 10 -2.80 2.00 13.99
C ILE A 10 -4.15 1.88 14.69
N SER A 11 -4.97 2.92 14.55
CA SER A 11 -6.31 2.94 15.11
C SER A 11 -7.26 2.06 14.30
N GLU A 12 -8.28 1.51 14.98
CA GLU A 12 -9.35 0.77 14.32
C GLU A 12 -10.12 1.65 13.33
N GLU A 13 -10.32 2.93 13.64
CA GLU A 13 -10.95 3.90 12.73
C GLU A 13 -10.21 3.98 11.38
N LEU A 14 -8.87 3.93 11.39
CA LEU A 14 -8.07 4.01 10.18
C LEU A 14 -8.33 2.82 9.25
N LEU A 15 -8.50 1.64 9.84
CA LEU A 15 -8.81 0.39 9.14
C LEU A 15 -10.24 0.39 8.60
N THR A 16 -11.21 0.81 9.41
CA THR A 16 -12.61 0.96 8.98
C THR A 16 -12.74 1.97 7.84
N ASN A 17 -12.00 3.09 7.91
CA ASN A 17 -11.98 4.08 6.84
C ASN A 17 -11.42 3.51 5.52
N ALA A 18 -10.51 2.54 5.60
CA ALA A 18 -9.97 1.81 4.46
C ALA A 18 -10.76 0.53 4.10
N ASP A 19 -11.94 0.31 4.70
CA ASP A 19 -12.83 -0.83 4.41
C ASP A 19 -12.25 -2.21 4.76
N PHE A 20 -11.37 -2.26 5.77
CA PHE A 20 -10.96 -3.52 6.39
C PHE A 20 -12.01 -4.00 7.39
N GLU A 21 -12.34 -5.28 7.34
CA GLU A 21 -13.22 -5.94 8.30
C GLU A 21 -12.38 -6.46 9.49
N PRO A 22 -12.97 -6.64 10.69
CA PRO A 22 -12.27 -7.09 11.89
C PRO A 22 -11.51 -8.42 11.72
N GLU A 23 -11.94 -9.29 10.81
CA GLU A 23 -11.25 -10.56 10.54
C GLU A 23 -9.95 -10.38 9.73
N ASN A 24 -9.69 -9.18 9.19
CA ASN A 24 -8.53 -8.90 8.34
C ASN A 24 -7.31 -8.36 9.11
N TYR A 25 -7.41 -8.15 10.43
CA TYR A 25 -6.32 -7.57 11.21
C TYR A 25 -6.29 -8.08 12.66
N LEU A 26 -5.14 -7.91 13.30
CA LEU A 26 -4.93 -8.30 14.70
C LEU A 26 -5.15 -7.11 15.63
N LYS A 27 -5.85 -7.34 16.75
CA LYS A 27 -5.98 -6.37 17.85
C LYS A 27 -5.02 -6.70 18.97
N ILE A 28 -4.42 -5.67 19.56
CA ILE A 28 -3.59 -5.78 20.74
C ILE A 28 -4.49 -5.84 21.98
N THR A 29 -4.30 -6.85 22.82
CA THR A 29 -5.12 -7.07 24.01
C THR A 29 -4.97 -5.94 25.05
N ASN A 30 -3.75 -5.43 25.24
CA ASN A 30 -3.43 -4.37 26.20
C ASN A 30 -2.77 -3.16 25.49
N PRO A 31 -3.54 -2.35 24.75
CA PRO A 31 -3.00 -1.24 23.99
C PRO A 31 -2.54 -0.10 24.91
N LEU A 32 -1.49 0.62 24.51
CA LEU A 32 -0.98 1.78 25.25
C LEU A 32 -1.91 3.00 25.13
N THR A 33 -2.53 3.17 23.97
CA THR A 33 -3.47 4.25 23.64
C THR A 33 -4.51 3.75 22.66
N ALA A 34 -5.64 4.45 22.52
CA ALA A 34 -6.68 4.10 21.56
C ALA A 34 -6.22 4.23 20.08
N ASP A 35 -5.15 4.99 19.83
CA ASP A 35 -4.60 5.19 18.49
C ASP A 35 -3.66 4.05 18.05
N LEU A 36 -3.22 3.18 18.97
CA LEU A 36 -2.26 2.10 18.74
C LEU A 36 -2.85 0.75 19.19
N VAL A 37 -3.96 0.35 18.55
CA VAL A 37 -4.76 -0.81 18.97
C VAL A 37 -4.72 -1.97 17.99
N CYS A 38 -4.42 -1.72 16.71
CA CYS A 38 -4.44 -2.74 15.66
C CYS A 38 -3.10 -2.83 14.96
N MET A 39 -2.62 -4.04 14.69
CA MET A 39 -1.48 -4.25 13.79
C MET A 39 -1.93 -3.99 12.36
N ARG A 40 -1.15 -3.20 11.60
CA ARG A 40 -1.53 -2.84 10.23
C ARG A 40 -1.46 -4.05 9.27
N PRO A 41 -2.54 -4.40 8.56
CA PRO A 41 -2.55 -5.44 7.52
C PRO A 41 -2.11 -4.90 6.15
N SER A 42 -1.95 -3.57 6.02
CA SER A 42 -1.51 -2.87 4.82
C SER A 42 -0.87 -1.53 5.22
N LEU A 43 0.06 -1.02 4.43
CA LEU A 43 0.60 0.35 4.57
C LEU A 43 -0.34 1.42 3.99
N ILE A 44 -1.28 1.05 3.10
CA ILE A 44 -2.14 2.00 2.40
C ILE A 44 -2.93 2.92 3.37
N PRO A 45 -3.55 2.43 4.45
CA PRO A 45 -4.23 3.30 5.42
C PRO A 45 -3.30 4.36 6.03
N SER A 46 -2.04 4.01 6.32
CA SER A 46 -1.03 4.96 6.83
C SER A 46 -0.64 6.00 5.78
N ILE A 47 -0.39 5.57 4.54
CA ILE A 47 -0.09 6.48 3.41
C ILE A 47 -1.24 7.47 3.20
N LEU A 48 -2.49 7.02 3.24
CA LEU A 48 -3.67 7.89 3.13
C LEU A 48 -3.79 8.84 4.33
N GLN A 49 -3.48 8.39 5.54
CA GLN A 49 -3.46 9.26 6.73
C GLN A 49 -2.47 10.42 6.56
N ILE A 50 -1.24 10.10 6.15
CA ILE A 50 -0.17 11.08 5.94
C ILE A 50 -0.58 12.08 4.85
N ILE A 51 -1.13 11.60 3.73
CA ILE A 51 -1.66 12.47 2.67
C ILE A 51 -2.76 13.39 3.24
N SER A 52 -3.71 12.84 3.99
CA SER A 52 -4.82 13.59 4.55
C SER A 52 -4.37 14.74 5.46
N GLN A 53 -3.40 14.46 6.34
CA GLN A 53 -2.85 15.44 7.29
C GLN A 53 -2.03 16.55 6.62
N ASN A 54 -1.47 16.29 5.43
CA ASN A 54 -0.56 17.22 4.76
C ASN A 54 -1.16 17.94 3.54
N GLN A 55 -2.29 17.48 2.99
CA GLN A 55 -2.86 18.03 1.75
C GLN A 55 -3.18 19.53 1.80
N ALA A 56 -3.47 20.08 3.00
CA ALA A 56 -3.76 21.51 3.18
C ALA A 56 -2.51 22.38 2.98
N ASN A 57 -1.33 21.84 3.27
CA ASN A 57 -0.06 22.54 3.18
C ASN A 57 0.70 22.21 1.89
N SER A 58 0.52 21.00 1.35
CA SER A 58 1.14 20.55 0.12
C SER A 58 0.12 19.87 -0.80
N PRO A 59 -0.25 20.50 -1.94
CA PRO A 59 -1.18 19.88 -2.89
C PRO A 59 -0.55 18.74 -3.71
N ASP A 60 0.79 18.70 -3.82
CA ASP A 60 1.56 17.67 -4.54
C ASP A 60 2.36 16.83 -3.54
N ILE A 61 1.79 15.71 -3.11
CA ILE A 61 2.40 14.76 -2.17
C ILE A 61 2.81 13.51 -2.94
N ARG A 62 4.07 13.10 -2.79
CA ARG A 62 4.66 11.91 -3.42
C ARG A 62 5.51 11.18 -2.40
N ILE A 63 4.94 10.20 -1.74
CA ILE A 63 5.55 9.51 -0.60
C ILE A 63 5.65 8.01 -0.82
N PHE A 64 6.63 7.38 -0.20
CA PHE A 64 6.72 5.93 -0.13
C PHE A 64 7.22 5.46 1.23
N GLU A 65 6.94 4.21 1.57
CA GLU A 65 7.40 3.54 2.78
C GLU A 65 7.75 2.08 2.46
N ILE A 66 8.81 1.56 3.08
CA ILE A 66 9.15 0.14 3.08
C ILE A 66 9.09 -0.37 4.51
N ALA A 67 8.14 -1.25 4.82
CA ALA A 67 8.00 -1.78 6.17
C ALA A 67 7.12 -3.03 6.23
N ASN A 68 7.06 -3.68 7.40
CA ASN A 68 6.25 -4.89 7.60
C ASN A 68 4.75 -4.56 7.72
N ILE A 69 3.94 -5.43 7.12
CA ILE A 69 2.52 -5.64 7.41
C ILE A 69 2.35 -6.96 8.14
N TYR A 70 1.22 -7.11 8.85
CA TYR A 70 0.98 -8.21 9.76
C TYR A 70 -0.31 -8.93 9.38
N ILE A 71 -0.18 -10.14 8.83
CA ILE A 71 -1.31 -10.94 8.35
C ILE A 71 -1.71 -11.96 9.42
N PRO A 72 -2.99 -11.98 9.88
CA PRO A 72 -3.47 -12.98 10.81
C PRO A 72 -3.26 -14.42 10.29
N GLN A 73 -2.78 -15.31 11.16
CA GLN A 73 -2.58 -16.73 10.87
C GLN A 73 -3.61 -17.57 11.65
N GLN A 74 -4.12 -18.65 11.05
CA GLN A 74 -5.10 -19.53 11.72
C GLN A 74 -4.43 -20.53 12.67
N GLU A 75 -3.19 -20.93 12.38
CA GLU A 75 -2.51 -22.05 13.07
C GLU A 75 -1.54 -21.61 14.18
N THR A 76 -1.25 -20.31 14.28
CA THR A 76 -0.30 -19.78 15.28
C THR A 76 -0.80 -18.47 15.87
N ASP A 77 -0.36 -18.16 17.10
CA ASP A 77 -0.68 -16.90 17.78
C ASP A 77 0.10 -15.68 17.22
N LEU A 78 1.04 -15.91 16.29
CA LEU A 78 1.87 -14.86 15.71
C LEU A 78 1.39 -14.51 14.29
N PRO A 79 1.38 -13.23 13.90
CA PRO A 79 1.15 -12.86 12.51
C PRO A 79 2.27 -13.35 11.61
N GLU A 80 1.94 -13.53 10.34
CA GLU A 80 2.95 -13.52 9.29
C GLU A 80 3.36 -12.06 9.03
N GLU A 81 4.67 -11.80 9.11
CA GLU A 81 5.25 -10.49 8.82
C GLU A 81 5.74 -10.44 7.38
N ILE A 82 5.14 -9.56 6.58
CA ILE A 82 5.47 -9.42 5.16
C ILE A 82 6.02 -8.01 4.93
N PRO A 83 7.28 -7.84 4.50
CA PRO A 83 7.79 -6.54 4.11
C PRO A 83 7.15 -6.12 2.78
N VAL A 84 6.68 -4.89 2.70
CA VAL A 84 6.07 -4.31 1.50
C VAL A 84 6.66 -2.94 1.20
N LEU A 85 6.71 -2.58 -0.09
CA LEU A 85 6.99 -1.24 -0.58
C LEU A 85 5.68 -0.63 -1.08
N THR A 86 5.24 0.44 -0.43
CA THR A 86 4.02 1.16 -0.81
C THR A 86 4.36 2.59 -1.16
N ALA A 87 3.84 3.08 -2.27
CA ALA A 87 4.04 4.45 -2.73
C ALA A 87 2.70 5.08 -3.09
N GLY A 88 2.51 6.35 -2.72
CA GLY A 88 1.30 7.12 -2.98
C GLY A 88 1.59 8.50 -3.57
N GLN A 89 0.80 8.91 -4.55
CA GLN A 89 0.91 10.20 -5.21
C GLN A 89 -0.45 10.88 -5.38
N THR A 90 -0.57 12.15 -4.97
CA THR A 90 -1.80 12.94 -5.10
C THR A 90 -1.97 13.50 -6.53
N GLY A 91 -3.22 13.67 -6.94
CA GLY A 91 -3.60 14.25 -8.23
C GLY A 91 -3.85 13.21 -9.33
N ASN A 92 -4.17 13.69 -10.53
CA ASN A 92 -4.50 12.85 -11.70
C ASN A 92 -3.22 12.32 -12.38
N LYS A 93 -2.42 11.54 -11.65
CA LYS A 93 -1.03 11.20 -12.00
C LYS A 93 -0.82 9.72 -12.31
N PHE A 94 -1.85 9.04 -12.82
CA PHE A 94 -1.82 7.60 -13.09
C PHE A 94 -0.61 7.19 -13.95
N PHE A 95 -0.41 7.83 -15.11
CA PHE A 95 0.71 7.51 -15.99
C PHE A 95 2.08 7.92 -15.43
N GLU A 96 2.13 8.97 -14.61
CA GLU A 96 3.36 9.40 -13.94
C GLU A 96 3.77 8.38 -12.88
N THR A 97 2.84 7.96 -12.03
CA THR A 97 3.08 6.91 -11.02
C THR A 97 3.40 5.57 -11.67
N LYS A 98 2.76 5.24 -12.80
CA LYS A 98 3.14 4.07 -13.61
C LYS A 98 4.59 4.21 -14.10
N GLY A 99 5.00 5.37 -14.62
CA GLY A 99 6.38 5.61 -15.04
C GLY A 99 7.39 5.43 -13.90
N ILE A 100 7.07 5.87 -12.68
CA ILE A 100 7.91 5.65 -11.49
C ILE A 100 8.03 4.15 -11.17
N PHE A 101 6.91 3.43 -11.21
CA PHE A 101 6.90 1.98 -11.02
C PHE A 101 7.77 1.26 -12.09
N GLU A 102 7.63 1.64 -13.36
CA GLU A 102 8.37 1.01 -14.46
C GLU A 102 9.87 1.32 -14.36
N ALA A 103 10.25 2.54 -13.98
CA ALA A 103 11.63 2.93 -13.71
C ALA A 103 12.23 2.14 -12.54
N LEU A 104 11.48 1.91 -11.46
CA LEU A 104 11.91 1.06 -10.35
C LEU A 104 12.22 -0.37 -10.83
N PHE A 105 11.33 -0.97 -11.63
CA PHE A 105 11.53 -2.32 -12.15
C PHE A 105 12.74 -2.39 -13.10
N GLU A 106 12.93 -1.37 -13.94
CA GLU A 106 14.09 -1.25 -14.81
C GLU A 106 15.40 -1.16 -14.02
N ASP A 107 15.44 -0.33 -12.97
CA ASP A 107 16.61 -0.14 -12.11
C ASP A 107 16.97 -1.44 -11.37
N LEU A 108 15.98 -2.20 -10.90
CA LEU A 108 16.16 -3.52 -10.28
C LEU A 108 16.49 -4.62 -11.31
N GLY A 109 16.36 -4.34 -12.60
CA GLY A 109 16.53 -5.32 -13.67
C GLY A 109 15.43 -6.39 -13.70
N ILE A 110 14.25 -6.07 -13.16
CA ILE A 110 13.07 -6.93 -13.22
C ILE A 110 12.47 -6.79 -14.61
N LYS A 111 12.49 -7.89 -15.37
CA LYS A 111 11.91 -8.00 -16.71
C LYS A 111 10.69 -8.92 -16.70
N ASP A 112 9.97 -8.95 -17.81
CA ASP A 112 8.82 -9.84 -18.04
C ASP A 112 7.72 -9.72 -16.98
N TYR A 113 7.36 -8.46 -16.67
CA TYR A 113 6.21 -8.15 -15.83
C TYR A 113 5.00 -7.72 -16.66
N LYS A 114 3.81 -7.94 -16.12
CA LYS A 114 2.54 -7.56 -16.74
C LYS A 114 1.56 -7.01 -15.71
N PHE A 115 0.74 -6.07 -16.17
CA PHE A 115 -0.43 -5.60 -15.44
C PHE A 115 -1.64 -6.40 -15.90
N MET A 116 -2.37 -6.99 -14.96
CA MET A 116 -3.58 -7.77 -15.24
C MET A 116 -4.75 -7.21 -14.42
N PRO A 117 -6.00 -7.32 -14.90
CA PRO A 117 -7.15 -7.04 -14.06
C PRO A 117 -7.06 -7.82 -12.74
N PRO A 118 -7.39 -7.20 -11.60
CA PRO A 118 -7.26 -7.87 -10.31
C PRO A 118 -8.21 -9.07 -10.24
N THR A 119 -7.72 -10.17 -9.67
CA THR A 119 -8.46 -11.43 -9.52
C THR A 119 -9.52 -11.35 -8.44
N SER A 120 -9.37 -10.41 -7.50
CA SER A 120 -10.32 -10.11 -6.44
C SER A 120 -10.55 -8.61 -6.32
N LEU A 121 -11.75 -8.23 -5.85
CA LEU A 121 -12.06 -6.82 -5.60
C LEU A 121 -11.32 -6.34 -4.36
N VAL A 122 -10.26 -5.57 -4.56
CA VAL A 122 -9.62 -4.82 -3.49
C VAL A 122 -10.40 -3.51 -3.29
N LYS A 123 -11.32 -3.50 -2.31
CA LYS A 123 -12.27 -2.41 -2.03
C LYS A 123 -11.62 -1.01 -1.91
N ILE A 124 -10.37 -0.97 -1.46
CA ILE A 124 -9.55 0.24 -1.35
C ILE A 124 -9.34 0.93 -2.69
N PHE A 125 -9.25 0.16 -3.78
CA PHE A 125 -8.98 0.67 -5.10
C PHE A 125 -10.25 0.82 -5.95
N HIS A 126 -10.16 1.65 -6.98
CA HIS A 126 -11.22 1.86 -7.95
C HIS A 126 -11.33 0.64 -8.89
N PRO A 127 -12.51 0.02 -9.06
CA PRO A 127 -12.65 -1.29 -9.73
C PRO A 127 -12.19 -1.27 -11.21
N GLY A 128 -12.33 -0.15 -11.90
CA GLY A 128 -11.91 0.00 -13.30
C GLY A 128 -10.55 0.67 -13.53
N LYS A 129 -9.78 0.97 -12.46
CA LYS A 129 -8.50 1.70 -12.56
C LYS A 129 -7.43 1.07 -11.67
N THR A 130 -7.40 -0.25 -11.71
CA THR A 130 -6.56 -1.07 -10.85
C THR A 130 -6.05 -2.25 -11.65
N ALA A 131 -4.82 -2.65 -11.37
CA ALA A 131 -4.21 -3.84 -11.94
C ALA A 131 -3.37 -4.55 -10.88
N GLU A 132 -3.46 -5.87 -10.84
CA GLU A 132 -2.46 -6.70 -10.21
C GLU A 132 -1.20 -6.74 -11.09
N VAL A 133 -0.06 -6.72 -10.44
CA VAL A 133 1.25 -6.78 -11.08
C VAL A 133 1.76 -8.21 -10.96
N PHE A 134 2.16 -8.79 -12.09
CA PHE A 134 2.75 -10.12 -12.14
C PHE A 134 4.17 -10.07 -12.69
N VAL A 135 5.07 -10.89 -12.14
CA VAL A 135 6.39 -11.18 -12.69
C VAL A 135 6.50 -12.68 -12.92
N LYS A 136 6.76 -13.11 -14.16
CA LYS A 136 6.80 -14.56 -14.52
C LYS A 136 5.60 -15.35 -13.99
N ASP A 137 4.41 -14.77 -14.16
CA ASP A 137 3.11 -15.31 -13.71
C ASP A 137 2.89 -15.39 -12.19
N LYS A 138 3.77 -14.80 -11.38
CA LYS A 138 3.57 -14.67 -9.92
C LYS A 138 3.09 -13.27 -9.57
N PRO A 139 2.02 -13.11 -8.77
CA PRO A 139 1.60 -11.80 -8.30
C PRO A 139 2.68 -11.22 -7.40
N VAL A 140 3.02 -9.95 -7.61
CA VAL A 140 4.03 -9.23 -6.82
C VAL A 140 3.47 -7.96 -6.17
N GLY A 141 2.21 -7.61 -6.45
CA GLY A 141 1.53 -6.49 -5.85
C GLY A 141 0.43 -5.91 -6.71
N ILE A 142 0.07 -4.67 -6.44
CA ILE A 142 -1.07 -3.97 -7.05
C ILE A 142 -0.70 -2.53 -7.39
N PHE A 143 -1.32 -2.00 -8.44
CA PHE A 143 -1.20 -0.61 -8.87
C PHE A 143 -2.58 -0.07 -9.25
N GLY A 144 -2.96 1.11 -8.74
CA GLY A 144 -4.25 1.68 -9.09
C GLY A 144 -4.59 3.04 -8.48
N GLU A 145 -5.72 3.58 -8.91
CA GLU A 145 -6.37 4.76 -8.32
C GLU A 145 -7.18 4.33 -7.10
N VAL A 146 -7.01 5.02 -5.97
CA VAL A 146 -7.79 4.77 -4.75
C VAL A 146 -9.26 5.09 -4.98
N ASN A 147 -10.16 4.27 -4.43
CA ASN A 147 -11.59 4.43 -4.55
C ASN A 147 -12.05 5.80 -3.99
N PRO A 148 -12.80 6.61 -4.74
CA PRO A 148 -13.29 7.91 -4.28
C PRO A 148 -14.11 7.86 -2.99
N GLN A 149 -14.77 6.74 -2.69
CA GLN A 149 -15.50 6.55 -1.42
C GLN A 149 -14.54 6.52 -0.24
N ILE A 150 -13.42 5.81 -0.38
CA ILE A 150 -12.37 5.68 0.64
C ILE A 150 -11.70 7.04 0.84
N LEU A 151 -11.31 7.72 -0.24
CA LEU A 151 -10.71 9.06 -0.15
C LEU A 151 -11.60 10.04 0.64
N ARG A 152 -12.93 9.97 0.49
CA ARG A 152 -13.85 10.81 1.26
C ARG A 152 -13.87 10.47 2.75
N ARG A 153 -13.79 9.19 3.14
CA ARG A 153 -13.65 8.78 4.55
C ARG A 153 -12.37 9.33 5.17
N PHE A 154 -11.29 9.34 4.39
CA PHE A 154 -10.01 9.96 4.77
C PHE A 154 -9.99 11.49 4.62
N LYS A 155 -11.08 12.13 4.18
CA LYS A 155 -11.17 13.58 3.91
C LYS A 155 -10.12 14.08 2.90
N ILE A 156 -9.72 13.23 1.96
CA ILE A 156 -8.79 13.59 0.88
C ILE A 156 -9.58 14.13 -0.31
N SER A 157 -9.24 15.35 -0.72
CA SER A 157 -9.96 16.09 -1.78
C SER A 157 -9.46 15.81 -3.19
N THR A 158 -8.28 15.20 -3.32
CA THR A 158 -7.64 14.88 -4.60
C THR A 158 -7.64 13.38 -4.86
N LYS A 159 -7.52 12.98 -6.13
CA LYS A 159 -7.19 11.58 -6.47
C LYS A 159 -5.88 11.16 -5.82
N VAL A 160 -5.74 9.87 -5.54
CA VAL A 160 -4.49 9.27 -5.07
C VAL A 160 -4.23 8.03 -5.91
N ILE A 161 -3.02 7.93 -6.45
CA ILE A 161 -2.54 6.75 -7.17
C ILE A 161 -1.53 6.03 -6.29
N ILE A 162 -1.69 4.73 -6.15
CA ILE A 162 -0.84 3.89 -5.29
C ILE A 162 -0.28 2.72 -6.10
N PHE A 163 0.98 2.36 -5.84
CA PHE A 163 1.44 0.98 -6.00
C PHE A 163 1.82 0.41 -4.63
N ASP A 164 1.55 -0.87 -4.45
CA ASP A 164 1.83 -1.63 -3.24
C ASP A 164 2.42 -2.98 -3.65
N LEU A 165 3.66 -3.24 -3.24
CA LEU A 165 4.48 -4.32 -3.76
C LEU A 165 5.05 -5.16 -2.62
N GLU A 166 4.96 -6.47 -2.75
CA GLU A 166 5.57 -7.40 -1.81
C GLU A 166 7.09 -7.38 -1.98
N PHE A 167 7.80 -6.94 -0.94
CA PHE A 167 9.21 -6.54 -1.05
C PHE A 167 10.12 -7.75 -1.28
N ASN A 168 9.85 -8.90 -0.65
CA ASN A 168 10.67 -10.10 -0.87
C ASN A 168 10.52 -10.60 -2.31
N SER A 169 9.33 -10.50 -2.89
CA SER A 169 9.10 -10.73 -4.33
C SER A 169 9.92 -9.80 -5.22
N LEU A 170 10.08 -8.52 -4.88
CA LEU A 170 10.95 -7.61 -5.64
C LEU A 170 12.42 -8.06 -5.56
N VAL A 171 12.92 -8.32 -4.35
CA VAL A 171 14.30 -8.78 -4.11
C VAL A 171 14.60 -10.07 -4.87
N LYS A 172 13.67 -11.02 -4.85
CA LYS A 172 13.79 -12.31 -5.53
C LYS A 172 13.93 -12.20 -7.04
N HIS A 173 13.25 -11.23 -7.66
CA HIS A 173 13.25 -11.06 -9.11
C HIS A 173 14.27 -10.03 -9.60
N ALA A 174 14.86 -9.24 -8.70
CA ALA A 174 15.89 -8.29 -9.03
C ALA A 174 17.14 -9.01 -9.59
N THR A 175 17.63 -8.54 -10.74
CA THR A 175 18.82 -9.10 -11.40
C THR A 175 19.99 -8.13 -11.43
N ARG A 176 19.73 -6.84 -11.17
CA ARG A 176 20.75 -5.82 -11.01
C ARG A 176 21.02 -5.60 -9.52
N LEU A 177 22.08 -6.20 -9.02
CA LEU A 177 22.72 -5.72 -7.80
C LEU A 177 23.59 -4.54 -8.23
N LYS A 178 23.36 -3.34 -7.68
CA LYS A 178 24.30 -2.23 -7.85
C LYS A 178 25.68 -2.74 -7.41
N LYS A 179 26.64 -2.68 -8.34
CA LYS A 179 28.06 -2.81 -8.03
C LYS A 179 28.50 -1.71 -7.09
#